data_AF-A0A382CRV2-F1
#
_entry.id   AF-A0A382CRV2-F1
#
_cell.length_a   1.000
_cell.length_b   1.000
_cell.length_c   1.000
_cell.angle_alpha   90.00
_cell.angle_beta   90.00
_cell.angle_gamma   90.00
#
_symmetry.space_group_name_H-M   'P 1'
#
loop_
_entity.id
_entity.type
_entity.pdbx_description
1 polymer ?
#
loop_
_entity_poly.entity_id
_entity_poly.type
_entity_poly.pdbx_seq_one_letter_code
_entity_poly.pdbx_strand_id
1 'polypeptide(L)'
;MDSEQETQAPVAAEGSKPSDDSASSTDNAQDYDGLTVAELKTKLKESGLPVSGKKSELIERLVASNQEVEEVSENKKETKIELENLEELSRSELREKRKKYHILAEEIRVKRDELNLKSQTHAASRNELNLKAKEYMDSVHLYRDRRNGLNVEVGQIRDERYDVSDSVKVLKDKFLKLKRARFSGRNLPPIARLRKQIQELEIKQMTTPLTRDKERALVEEIGSLQNKIKEHDELIETDTEVLEARDEFREVEGNRRDLSKKMQKSRQEAQACHNQMKDSLRLNRSTRRKADSAQRMFVKAKEKADEVHNEYIEYLRAMQEIDRMTASHSRSGSVADQKASAASAEDLFAKFLAGEKLSTEQLMIIQKAGML
;
A
#
# COMPACT_ATOMS: atom_id res chain seq x y z
N MET A 1 29.25 32.30 -23.04
CA MET A 1 30.68 31.94 -22.89
C MET A 1 31.01 32.12 -21.43
N ASP A 2 31.84 31.23 -20.92
CA ASP A 2 32.48 31.26 -19.60
C ASP A 2 31.57 31.18 -18.36
N SER A 3 31.90 30.43 -17.31
CA SER A 3 32.78 29.25 -17.21
C SER A 3 32.34 28.45 -15.98
N GLU A 4 32.44 27.13 -16.03
CA GLU A 4 32.22 26.26 -14.87
C GLU A 4 33.33 26.49 -13.83
N GLN A 5 32.98 26.51 -12.54
CA GLN A 5 33.96 26.37 -11.46
C GLN A 5 33.47 25.34 -10.45
N GLU A 6 33.96 24.11 -10.63
CA GLU A 6 34.13 23.16 -9.54
C GLU A 6 35.08 23.75 -8.49
N THR A 7 34.83 23.49 -7.21
CA THR A 7 35.85 23.58 -6.17
C THR A 7 35.89 22.30 -5.36
N GLN A 8 37.09 21.71 -5.29
CA GLN A 8 37.36 20.43 -4.66
C GLN A 8 37.52 20.56 -3.13
N ALA A 9 37.51 19.41 -2.46
CA ALA A 9 37.75 19.29 -1.02
C ALA A 9 39.22 19.57 -0.62
N PRO A 10 39.49 19.79 0.68
CA PRO A 10 40.82 19.59 1.26
C PRO A 10 40.99 18.17 1.82
N VAL A 11 42.20 17.61 1.64
CA VAL A 11 42.66 16.31 2.16
C VAL A 11 43.90 16.54 3.04
N ALA A 12 43.97 15.92 4.21
CA ALA A 12 45.18 15.55 4.97
C ALA A 12 44.72 14.74 6.22
N ALA A 13 45.05 13.45 6.39
CA ALA A 13 46.34 12.87 6.82
C ALA A 13 46.54 12.99 8.36
N GLU A 14 47.05 12.00 9.12
CA GLU A 14 47.65 10.70 8.77
C GLU A 14 47.74 9.75 10.00
N GLY A 15 47.99 8.44 9.78
CA GLY A 15 48.40 7.46 10.82
C GLY A 15 47.27 6.83 11.66
N SER A 16 47.27 5.53 12.04
CA SER A 16 48.25 4.44 11.82
C SER A 16 47.57 3.06 11.92
N LYS A 17 48.07 2.05 11.18
CA LYS A 17 47.89 0.59 11.45
C LYS A 17 48.99 0.12 12.44
N PRO A 18 49.03 -1.13 12.98
CA PRO A 18 48.16 -2.31 12.80
C PRO A 18 47.27 -2.54 14.08
N SER A 19 46.73 -3.71 14.47
CA SER A 19 46.90 -5.12 14.09
C SER A 19 45.64 -5.99 14.28
N ASP A 20 45.83 -7.31 14.12
CA ASP A 20 44.94 -8.43 14.44
C ASP A 20 44.88 -8.68 15.97
N ASP A 21 43.74 -9.16 16.48
CA ASP A 21 43.72 -10.20 17.51
C ASP A 21 42.33 -10.87 17.62
N SER A 22 42.33 -12.19 17.75
CA SER A 22 41.13 -13.02 17.78
C SER A 22 40.80 -13.42 19.22
N ALA A 23 39.63 -13.02 19.73
CA ALA A 23 39.13 -13.44 21.02
C ALA A 23 37.63 -13.71 20.99
N SER A 24 37.26 -14.99 21.03
CA SER A 24 35.93 -15.39 21.48
C SER A 24 35.79 -15.10 22.97
N SER A 25 34.82 -14.28 23.34
CA SER A 25 34.40 -14.16 24.74
C SER A 25 32.88 -14.23 24.79
N THR A 26 32.39 -15.39 25.23
CA THR A 26 31.05 -15.54 25.78
C THR A 26 30.88 -14.59 26.96
N ASP A 27 29.85 -13.75 26.95
CA ASP A 27 29.19 -13.33 28.19
C ASP A 27 27.73 -12.99 27.92
N ASN A 28 26.86 -13.90 28.37
CA ASN A 28 25.43 -13.84 28.13
C ASN A 28 24.70 -13.44 29.42
N ALA A 29 24.64 -12.13 29.68
CA ALA A 29 23.82 -11.50 30.72
C ALA A 29 23.77 -9.97 30.48
N GLN A 30 23.01 -9.50 29.49
CA GLN A 30 22.84 -8.05 29.30
C GLN A 30 21.89 -7.48 30.35
N ASP A 31 22.46 -6.91 31.40
CA ASP A 31 21.73 -6.21 32.47
C ASP A 31 21.17 -4.88 31.95
N TYR A 32 20.02 -4.94 31.27
CA TYR A 32 19.37 -3.80 30.61
C TYR A 32 18.97 -2.68 31.59
N ASP A 33 18.91 -2.96 32.89
CA ASP A 33 18.66 -1.97 33.95
C ASP A 33 19.74 -0.88 34.03
N GLY A 34 20.98 -1.14 33.59
CA GLY A 34 22.04 -0.13 33.55
C GLY A 34 21.85 0.96 32.48
N LEU A 35 21.07 0.69 31.43
CA LEU A 35 20.99 1.57 30.25
C LEU A 35 20.06 2.78 30.45
N THR A 36 20.34 3.86 29.72
CA THR A 36 19.46 5.04 29.68
C THR A 36 18.24 4.80 28.79
N VAL A 37 17.18 5.57 29.03
CA VAL A 37 15.94 5.51 28.22
C VAL A 37 16.19 5.86 26.73
N ALA A 38 17.26 6.60 26.42
CA ALA A 38 17.65 6.88 25.05
C ALA A 38 18.22 5.63 24.36
N GLU A 39 19.16 4.93 25.00
CA GLU A 39 19.81 3.72 24.48
C GLU A 39 18.84 2.53 24.38
N LEU A 40 17.93 2.40 25.33
CA LEU A 40 16.85 1.41 25.25
C LEU A 40 15.92 1.67 24.05
N LYS A 41 15.67 2.94 23.73
CA LYS A 41 14.87 3.32 22.54
C LYS A 41 15.64 3.17 21.23
N THR A 42 16.97 3.35 21.19
CA THR A 42 17.75 3.04 19.98
C THR A 42 17.78 1.54 19.73
N LYS A 43 18.11 0.72 20.75
CA LYS A 43 18.05 -0.75 20.66
C LYS A 43 16.68 -1.25 20.21
N LEU A 44 15.58 -0.75 20.79
CA LEU A 44 14.21 -1.10 20.36
C LEU A 44 13.89 -0.65 18.93
N LYS A 45 14.42 0.49 18.47
CA LYS A 45 14.21 0.97 17.10
C LYS A 45 15.00 0.14 16.08
N GLU A 46 16.18 -0.32 16.45
CA GLU A 46 17.03 -1.22 15.65
C GLU A 46 16.37 -2.60 15.50
N SER A 47 15.80 -3.15 16.58
CA SER A 47 14.98 -4.38 16.54
C SER A 47 13.54 -4.17 16.03
N GLY A 48 13.18 -2.95 15.62
CA GLY A 48 11.89 -2.64 14.98
C GLY A 48 10.66 -2.63 15.92
N LEU A 49 10.88 -2.62 17.23
CA LEU A 49 9.87 -2.67 18.28
C LEU A 49 9.35 -1.28 18.70
N PRO A 50 8.13 -1.18 19.29
CA PRO A 50 7.58 0.09 19.75
C PRO A 50 8.42 0.76 20.85
N VAL A 51 8.87 1.99 20.59
CA VAL A 51 9.71 2.82 21.50
C VAL A 51 8.91 3.62 22.55
N SER A 52 7.62 3.33 22.71
CA SER A 52 6.73 3.96 23.69
C SER A 52 6.66 3.16 24.99
N GLY A 53 6.77 3.86 26.12
CA GLY A 53 6.63 3.28 27.46
C GLY A 53 7.53 3.93 28.51
N LYS A 54 7.39 3.47 29.76
CA LYS A 54 8.34 3.72 30.87
C LYS A 54 9.62 2.90 30.69
N LYS A 55 10.70 3.24 31.43
CA LYS A 55 12.00 2.52 31.32
C LYS A 55 11.84 1.00 31.46
N SER A 56 11.10 0.53 32.47
CA SER A 56 10.82 -0.88 32.71
C SER A 56 10.12 -1.58 31.53
N GLU A 57 9.09 -0.96 30.96
CA GLU A 57 8.33 -1.49 29.82
C GLU A 57 9.16 -1.59 28.52
N LEU A 58 10.23 -0.80 28.40
CA LEU A 58 11.19 -0.87 27.30
C LEU A 58 12.21 -2.00 27.52
N ILE A 59 12.63 -2.22 28.78
CA ILE A 59 13.53 -3.31 29.18
C ILE A 59 12.84 -4.66 29.02
N GLU A 60 11.64 -4.83 29.60
CA GLU A 60 10.83 -6.04 29.51
C GLU A 60 10.60 -6.47 28.05
N ARG A 61 10.40 -5.49 27.15
CA ARG A 61 10.21 -5.72 25.71
C ARG A 61 11.49 -6.13 24.97
N LEU A 62 12.66 -5.67 25.42
CA LEU A 62 13.95 -6.13 24.91
C LEU A 62 14.30 -7.53 25.43
N VAL A 63 14.06 -7.80 26.71
CA VAL A 63 14.27 -9.11 27.34
C VAL A 63 13.39 -10.17 26.68
N ALA A 64 12.09 -9.91 26.53
CA ALA A 64 11.17 -10.83 25.85
C ALA A 64 11.58 -11.09 24.39
N SER A 65 11.99 -10.05 23.65
CA SER A 65 12.47 -10.23 22.26
C SER A 65 13.78 -11.01 22.18
N ASN A 66 14.65 -10.94 23.19
CA ASN A 66 15.87 -11.75 23.25
C ASN A 66 15.56 -13.19 23.66
N GLN A 67 14.64 -13.41 24.60
CA GLN A 67 14.19 -14.76 24.98
C GLN A 67 13.53 -15.49 23.80
N GLU A 68 12.68 -14.82 23.00
CA GLU A 68 12.16 -15.39 21.76
C GLU A 68 13.28 -15.76 20.77
N VAL A 69 14.37 -15.00 20.71
CA VAL A 69 15.53 -15.30 19.85
C VAL A 69 16.36 -16.47 20.41
N GLU A 70 16.52 -16.58 21.73
CA GLU A 70 17.21 -17.68 22.38
C GLU A 70 16.43 -18.99 22.23
N GLU A 71 15.13 -19.01 22.52
CA GLU A 71 14.26 -20.18 22.30
C GLU A 71 14.26 -20.64 20.83
N VAL A 72 14.23 -19.70 19.87
CA VAL A 72 14.37 -20.03 18.44
C VAL A 72 15.77 -20.56 18.12
N SER A 73 16.81 -20.12 18.82
CA SER A 73 18.18 -20.63 18.65
C SER A 73 18.38 -22.04 19.21
N GLU A 74 17.70 -22.38 20.32
CA GLU A 74 17.75 -23.70 20.93
C GLU A 74 16.97 -24.72 20.09
N ASN A 75 15.77 -24.36 19.62
CA ASN A 75 15.03 -25.17 18.63
C ASN A 75 15.84 -25.40 17.34
N LYS A 76 16.68 -24.44 16.92
CA LYS A 76 17.62 -24.60 15.78
C LYS A 76 18.83 -25.49 16.07
N LYS A 77 19.15 -25.77 17.33
CA LYS A 77 20.19 -26.74 17.72
C LYS A 77 19.62 -28.17 17.75
N GLU A 78 18.41 -28.35 18.29
CA GLU A 78 17.74 -29.66 18.37
C GLU A 78 17.41 -30.27 17.00
N THR A 79 17.20 -29.45 15.97
CA THR A 79 16.91 -29.91 14.60
C THR A 79 18.14 -30.28 13.78
N LYS A 80 19.36 -30.00 14.25
CA LYS A 80 20.59 -30.34 13.53
C LYS A 80 20.77 -31.86 13.50
N ILE A 81 20.57 -32.47 12.34
CA ILE A 81 20.65 -33.92 12.18
C ILE A 81 22.11 -34.39 12.39
N GLU A 82 22.37 -35.04 13.52
CA GLU A 82 23.65 -35.68 13.84
C GLU A 82 23.89 -36.90 12.94
N LEU A 83 24.44 -36.64 11.75
CA LEU A 83 24.85 -37.67 10.78
C LEU A 83 26.05 -38.51 11.27
N GLU A 84 26.84 -37.97 12.20
CA GLU A 84 28.10 -38.56 12.70
C GLU A 84 27.88 -39.87 13.47
N ASN A 85 26.70 -40.04 14.10
CA ASN A 85 26.33 -41.22 14.87
C ASN A 85 25.46 -42.22 14.07
N LEU A 86 25.83 -42.52 12.82
CA LEU A 86 25.11 -43.45 11.93
C LEU A 86 25.87 -44.75 11.60
N GLU A 87 27.20 -44.77 11.72
CA GLU A 87 28.03 -45.93 11.31
C GLU A 87 27.95 -47.11 12.29
N GLU A 88 27.64 -46.86 13.57
CA GLU A 88 27.64 -47.88 14.64
C GLU A 88 26.29 -48.58 14.88
N LEU A 89 25.22 -48.19 14.16
CA LEU A 89 23.87 -48.68 14.46
C LEU A 89 23.50 -49.98 13.74
N SER A 90 22.71 -50.82 14.43
CA SER A 90 22.20 -52.05 13.83
C SER A 90 21.22 -51.78 12.69
N ARG A 91 21.10 -52.77 11.80
CA ARG A 91 20.14 -52.76 10.68
C ARG A 91 18.67 -52.65 11.11
N SER A 92 18.33 -52.87 12.39
CA SER A 92 16.97 -52.61 12.89
C SER A 92 16.79 -51.13 13.21
N GLU A 93 17.73 -50.55 13.97
CA GLU A 93 17.67 -49.17 14.42
C GLU A 93 17.82 -48.17 13.27
N LEU A 94 18.63 -48.49 12.25
CA LEU A 94 18.69 -47.72 10.99
C LEU A 94 17.32 -47.63 10.31
N ARG A 95 16.55 -48.72 10.28
CA ARG A 95 15.19 -48.74 9.70
C ARG A 95 14.20 -47.94 10.53
N GLU A 96 14.31 -47.96 11.86
CA GLU A 96 13.50 -47.11 12.73
C GLU A 96 13.84 -45.63 12.60
N LYS A 97 15.14 -45.24 12.60
CA LYS A 97 15.59 -43.87 12.32
C LYS A 97 15.07 -43.40 10.96
N ARG A 98 15.17 -44.21 9.90
CA ARG A 98 14.61 -43.89 8.57
C ARG A 98 13.10 -43.64 8.60
N LYS A 99 12.34 -44.46 9.34
CA LYS A 99 10.88 -44.27 9.47
C LYS A 99 10.55 -42.98 10.22
N LYS A 100 11.30 -42.65 11.28
CA LYS A 100 11.16 -41.38 12.04
C LYS A 100 11.47 -40.17 11.15
N TYR A 101 12.60 -40.18 10.43
CA TYR A 101 12.97 -39.12 9.50
C TYR A 101 11.99 -38.95 8.34
N HIS A 102 11.39 -40.03 7.82
CA HIS A 102 10.32 -39.93 6.82
C HIS A 102 9.08 -39.20 7.35
N ILE A 103 8.67 -39.47 8.60
CA ILE A 103 7.50 -38.80 9.20
C ILE A 103 7.79 -37.31 9.38
N LEU A 104 8.95 -36.97 9.96
CA LEU A 104 9.39 -35.58 10.15
C LEU A 104 9.53 -34.84 8.80
N ALA A 105 10.10 -35.47 7.78
CA ALA A 105 10.21 -34.90 6.44
C ALA A 105 8.83 -34.58 5.82
N GLU A 106 7.83 -35.45 5.99
CA GLU A 106 6.47 -35.18 5.51
C GLU A 106 5.79 -34.04 6.27
N GLU A 107 5.98 -33.93 7.59
CA GLU A 107 5.48 -32.78 8.37
C GLU A 107 6.11 -31.46 7.91
N ILE A 108 7.43 -31.45 7.69
CA ILE A 108 8.19 -30.29 7.19
C ILE A 108 7.75 -29.94 5.75
N ARG A 109 7.48 -30.94 4.90
CA ARG A 109 6.92 -30.74 3.56
C ARG A 109 5.58 -30.00 3.60
N VAL A 110 4.66 -30.42 4.47
CA VAL A 110 3.36 -29.74 4.65
C VAL A 110 3.54 -28.31 5.16
N LYS A 111 4.38 -28.10 6.19
CA LYS A 111 4.71 -26.76 6.73
C LYS A 111 5.28 -25.83 5.65
N ARG A 112 6.19 -26.33 4.80
CA ARG A 112 6.74 -25.60 3.65
C ARG A 112 5.66 -25.22 2.64
N ASP A 113 4.79 -26.16 2.29
CA ASP A 113 3.75 -25.95 1.29
C ASP A 113 2.68 -24.93 1.77
N GLU A 114 2.37 -24.92 3.07
CA GLU A 114 1.57 -23.86 3.70
C GLU A 114 2.25 -22.48 3.64
N LEU A 115 3.55 -22.40 3.96
CA LEU A 115 4.30 -21.13 3.92
C LEU A 115 4.41 -20.59 2.48
N ASN A 116 4.60 -21.48 1.50
CA ASN A 116 4.54 -21.14 0.08
C ASN A 116 3.16 -20.60 -0.33
N LEU A 117 2.06 -21.20 0.12
CA LEU A 117 0.72 -20.69 -0.14
C LEU A 117 0.48 -19.31 0.51
N LYS A 118 0.94 -19.11 1.76
CA LYS A 118 0.90 -17.80 2.46
C LYS A 118 1.74 -16.76 1.70
N SER A 119 2.89 -17.14 1.16
CA SER A 119 3.73 -16.29 0.31
C SER A 119 2.99 -15.90 -0.99
N GLN A 120 2.39 -16.86 -1.69
CA GLN A 120 1.61 -16.60 -2.91
C GLN A 120 0.42 -15.64 -2.68
N THR A 121 -0.32 -15.80 -1.58
CA THR A 121 -1.44 -14.89 -1.26
C THR A 121 -0.97 -13.46 -0.94
N HIS A 122 0.15 -13.29 -0.24
CA HIS A 122 0.77 -11.98 -0.05
C HIS A 122 1.27 -11.36 -1.36
N ALA A 123 1.85 -12.16 -2.26
CA ALA A 123 2.26 -11.70 -3.59
C ALA A 123 1.07 -11.25 -4.46
N ALA A 124 -0.03 -12.00 -4.44
CA ALA A 124 -1.26 -11.63 -5.13
C ALA A 124 -1.86 -10.32 -4.59
N SER A 125 -1.99 -10.20 -3.26
CA SER A 125 -2.50 -8.98 -2.61
C SER A 125 -1.62 -7.75 -2.90
N ARG A 126 -0.29 -7.91 -2.89
CA ARG A 126 0.66 -6.86 -3.31
C ARG A 126 0.39 -6.40 -4.75
N ASN A 127 0.22 -7.34 -5.68
CA ASN A 127 0.00 -7.04 -7.09
C ASN A 127 -1.33 -6.27 -7.30
N GLU A 128 -2.40 -6.71 -6.64
CA GLU A 128 -3.70 -6.03 -6.66
C GLU A 128 -3.63 -4.61 -6.09
N LEU A 129 -2.94 -4.42 -4.95
CA LEU A 129 -2.75 -3.11 -4.32
C LEU A 129 -1.88 -2.18 -5.17
N ASN A 130 -0.89 -2.70 -5.89
CA ASN A 130 -0.07 -1.96 -6.85
C ASN A 130 -0.87 -1.54 -8.09
N LEU A 131 -1.76 -2.41 -8.60
CA LEU A 131 -2.67 -2.06 -9.69
C LEU A 131 -3.59 -0.91 -9.28
N LYS A 132 -4.26 -1.02 -8.13
CA LYS A 132 -5.11 0.06 -7.57
C LYS A 132 -4.32 1.34 -7.29
N ALA A 133 -3.07 1.24 -6.85
CA ALA A 133 -2.20 2.40 -6.70
C ALA A 133 -1.93 3.09 -8.06
N LYS A 134 -1.72 2.33 -9.14
CA LYS A 134 -1.57 2.88 -10.49
C LYS A 134 -2.85 3.58 -10.96
N GLU A 135 -4.00 2.93 -10.82
CA GLU A 135 -5.31 3.51 -11.15
C GLU A 135 -5.55 4.87 -10.46
N TYR A 136 -5.18 4.99 -9.18
CA TYR A 136 -5.24 6.26 -8.46
C TYR A 136 -4.21 7.31 -8.91
N MET A 137 -3.12 6.95 -9.61
CA MET A 137 -2.26 7.94 -10.26
C MET A 137 -2.82 8.35 -11.62
N ASP A 138 -3.36 7.40 -12.38
CA ASP A 138 -3.99 7.68 -13.67
C ASP A 138 -5.19 8.62 -13.49
N SER A 139 -5.98 8.45 -12.42
CA SER A 139 -7.05 9.41 -12.05
C SER A 139 -6.50 10.78 -11.63
N VAL A 140 -5.36 10.84 -10.93
CA VAL A 140 -4.70 12.11 -10.56
C VAL A 140 -4.26 12.88 -11.79
N HIS A 141 -3.70 12.21 -12.80
CA HIS A 141 -3.35 12.83 -14.08
C HIS A 141 -4.60 13.35 -14.80
N LEU A 142 -5.66 12.53 -14.91
CA LEU A 142 -6.94 12.93 -15.51
C LEU A 142 -7.55 14.18 -14.84
N TYR A 143 -7.61 14.21 -13.50
CA TYR A 143 -8.15 15.36 -12.76
C TYR A 143 -7.26 16.60 -12.84
N ARG A 144 -5.94 16.44 -12.85
CA ARG A 144 -5.00 17.54 -13.05
C ARG A 144 -5.23 18.19 -14.41
N ASP A 145 -5.36 17.38 -15.46
CA ASP A 145 -5.44 17.86 -16.83
C ASP A 145 -6.83 18.45 -17.13
N ARG A 146 -7.91 17.84 -16.61
CA ARG A 146 -9.27 18.44 -16.61
C ARG A 146 -9.31 19.78 -15.87
N ARG A 147 -8.71 19.87 -14.67
CA ARG A 147 -8.61 21.13 -13.90
C ARG A 147 -7.82 22.19 -14.68
N ASN A 148 -6.74 21.80 -15.35
CA ASN A 148 -5.95 22.74 -16.17
C ASN A 148 -6.79 23.28 -17.33
N GLY A 149 -7.55 22.42 -18.04
CA GLY A 149 -8.48 22.85 -19.08
C GLY A 149 -9.55 23.83 -18.56
N LEU A 150 -10.19 23.50 -17.43
CA LEU A 150 -11.16 24.38 -16.78
C LEU A 150 -10.57 25.73 -16.34
N ASN A 151 -9.29 25.76 -15.92
CA ASN A 151 -8.61 27.02 -15.60
C ASN A 151 -8.38 27.90 -16.85
N VAL A 152 -8.11 27.30 -18.02
CA VAL A 152 -8.01 28.03 -19.29
C VAL A 152 -9.39 28.58 -19.69
N GLU A 153 -10.44 27.76 -19.57
CA GLU A 153 -11.84 28.17 -19.82
C GLU A 153 -12.27 29.33 -18.91
N VAL A 154 -11.93 29.27 -17.61
CA VAL A 154 -12.17 30.39 -16.67
C VAL A 154 -11.40 31.65 -17.04
N GLY A 155 -10.22 31.52 -17.67
CA GLY A 155 -9.48 32.63 -18.26
C GLY A 155 -10.22 33.25 -19.45
N GLN A 156 -10.62 32.43 -20.42
CA GLN A 156 -11.37 32.86 -21.61
C GLN A 156 -12.69 33.55 -21.21
N ILE A 157 -13.50 32.94 -20.34
CA ILE A 157 -14.76 33.53 -19.86
C ILE A 157 -14.51 34.82 -19.07
N ARG A 158 -13.38 34.97 -18.35
CA ARG A 158 -13.03 36.21 -17.66
C ARG A 158 -12.81 37.34 -18.67
N ASP A 159 -12.11 37.04 -19.76
CA ASP A 159 -11.71 38.02 -20.78
C ASP A 159 -12.92 38.41 -21.65
N GLU A 160 -13.71 37.42 -22.14
CA GLU A 160 -15.01 37.67 -22.77
C GLU A 160 -15.95 38.52 -21.88
N ARG A 161 -16.02 38.20 -20.58
CA ARG A 161 -16.84 38.95 -19.62
C ARG A 161 -16.31 40.37 -19.40
N TYR A 162 -15.02 40.64 -19.59
CA TYR A 162 -14.47 41.98 -19.51
C TYR A 162 -14.99 42.83 -20.68
N ASP A 163 -14.83 42.36 -21.91
CA ASP A 163 -15.31 43.04 -23.13
C ASP A 163 -16.82 43.26 -23.09
N VAL A 164 -17.58 42.25 -22.68
CA VAL A 164 -19.04 42.36 -22.50
C VAL A 164 -19.39 43.32 -21.35
N SER A 165 -18.58 43.42 -20.29
CA SER A 165 -18.84 44.39 -19.21
C SER A 165 -18.59 45.83 -19.65
N ASP A 166 -17.67 46.06 -20.58
CA ASP A 166 -17.39 47.40 -21.11
C ASP A 166 -18.42 47.82 -22.16
N SER A 167 -18.86 46.93 -23.04
CA SER A 167 -19.99 47.20 -23.94
C SER A 167 -21.29 47.44 -23.18
N VAL A 168 -21.55 46.72 -22.09
CA VAL A 168 -22.67 47.00 -21.15
C VAL A 168 -22.62 48.43 -20.62
N LYS A 169 -21.45 48.96 -20.21
CA LYS A 169 -21.33 50.35 -19.73
C LYS A 169 -21.71 51.34 -20.84
N VAL A 170 -21.16 51.16 -22.04
CA VAL A 170 -21.40 52.04 -23.19
C VAL A 170 -22.87 52.03 -23.62
N LEU A 171 -23.50 50.85 -23.73
CA LEU A 171 -24.91 50.72 -24.07
C LEU A 171 -25.83 51.29 -22.99
N LYS A 172 -25.51 51.07 -21.71
CA LYS A 172 -26.24 51.68 -20.58
C LYS A 172 -26.19 53.21 -20.65
N ASP A 173 -25.02 53.79 -20.93
CA ASP A 173 -24.87 55.24 -21.03
C ASP A 173 -25.57 55.81 -22.27
N LYS A 174 -25.55 55.11 -23.41
CA LYS A 174 -26.36 55.45 -24.59
C LYS A 174 -27.85 55.47 -24.24
N PHE A 175 -28.38 54.38 -23.69
CA PHE A 175 -29.78 54.27 -23.27
C PHE A 175 -30.17 55.36 -22.26
N LEU A 176 -29.34 55.62 -21.23
CA LEU A 176 -29.61 56.66 -20.25
C LEU A 176 -29.48 58.10 -20.79
N LYS A 177 -28.70 58.33 -21.85
CA LYS A 177 -28.62 59.61 -22.57
C LYS A 177 -29.86 59.82 -23.44
N LEU A 178 -30.24 58.83 -24.23
CA LEU A 178 -31.46 58.87 -25.06
C LEU A 178 -32.72 59.03 -24.18
N LYS A 179 -32.84 58.25 -23.11
CA LYS A 179 -33.94 58.37 -22.15
C LYS A 179 -34.01 59.76 -21.50
N ARG A 180 -32.86 60.38 -21.20
CA ARG A 180 -32.84 61.77 -20.72
C ARG A 180 -33.27 62.74 -21.82
N ALA A 181 -32.67 62.68 -23.01
CA ALA A 181 -32.97 63.58 -24.11
C ALA A 181 -34.46 63.59 -24.50
N ARG A 182 -35.10 62.42 -24.58
CA ARG A 182 -36.52 62.27 -24.95
C ARG A 182 -37.49 62.62 -23.80
N PHE A 183 -37.15 62.29 -22.55
CA PHE A 183 -38.10 62.35 -21.42
C PHE A 183 -37.74 63.34 -20.28
N SER A 184 -36.71 64.19 -20.44
CA SER A 184 -36.22 65.10 -19.37
C SER A 184 -37.23 66.12 -18.82
N GLY A 185 -38.40 66.30 -19.46
CA GLY A 185 -39.47 67.17 -18.98
C GLY A 185 -40.47 66.52 -18.00
N ARG A 186 -40.39 65.20 -17.76
CA ARG A 186 -41.33 64.48 -16.89
C ARG A 186 -40.67 64.05 -15.58
N ASN A 187 -41.08 64.67 -14.46
CA ASN A 187 -40.62 64.39 -13.08
C ASN A 187 -41.14 63.04 -12.52
N LEU A 188 -41.09 61.96 -13.30
CA LEU A 188 -41.46 60.63 -12.79
C LEU A 188 -40.30 60.00 -11.98
N PRO A 189 -40.55 59.40 -10.81
CA PRO A 189 -39.53 58.71 -10.03
C PRO A 189 -38.88 57.56 -10.80
N PRO A 190 -37.60 57.19 -10.52
CA PRO A 190 -36.96 56.05 -11.14
C PRO A 190 -37.73 54.74 -10.91
N ILE A 191 -37.98 53.97 -11.98
CA ILE A 191 -38.71 52.69 -11.96
C ILE A 191 -38.19 51.74 -10.85
N ALA A 192 -36.87 51.70 -10.61
CA ALA A 192 -36.27 50.89 -9.55
C ALA A 192 -36.72 51.30 -8.13
N ARG A 193 -36.99 52.60 -7.87
CA ARG A 193 -37.56 53.06 -6.59
C ARG A 193 -39.03 52.69 -6.48
N LEU A 194 -39.82 52.86 -7.55
CA LEU A 194 -41.23 52.47 -7.59
C LEU A 194 -41.42 50.97 -7.33
N ARG A 195 -40.62 50.11 -7.98
CA ARG A 195 -40.63 48.65 -7.77
C ARG A 195 -40.25 48.27 -6.34
N LYS A 196 -39.26 48.95 -5.73
CA LYS A 196 -38.90 48.73 -4.32
C LYS A 196 -40.01 49.16 -3.35
N GLN A 197 -40.66 50.29 -3.61
CA GLN A 197 -41.80 50.77 -2.81
C GLN A 197 -42.99 49.81 -2.89
N ILE A 198 -43.32 49.31 -4.08
CA ILE A 198 -44.34 48.26 -4.26
C ILE A 198 -43.98 47.03 -3.41
N GLN A 199 -42.75 46.51 -3.53
CA GLN A 199 -42.31 45.34 -2.76
C GLN A 199 -42.38 45.57 -1.24
N GLU A 200 -42.02 46.78 -0.76
CA GLU A 200 -42.15 47.15 0.66
C GLU A 200 -43.61 47.23 1.13
N LEU A 201 -44.54 47.66 0.27
CA LEU A 201 -45.98 47.71 0.56
C LEU A 201 -46.64 46.33 0.48
N GLU A 202 -46.26 45.49 -0.49
CA GLU A 202 -46.67 44.08 -0.60
C GLU A 202 -46.24 43.30 0.64
N ILE A 203 -44.98 43.44 1.09
CA ILE A 203 -44.49 42.84 2.34
C ILE A 203 -45.31 43.34 3.53
N LYS A 204 -45.60 44.64 3.64
CA LYS A 204 -46.45 45.17 4.73
C LYS A 204 -47.85 44.56 4.71
N GLN A 205 -48.48 44.43 3.53
CA GLN A 205 -49.78 43.77 3.38
C GLN A 205 -49.74 42.30 3.84
N MET A 206 -48.70 41.55 3.50
CA MET A 206 -48.59 40.14 3.89
C MET A 206 -48.19 39.91 5.36
N THR A 207 -47.46 40.84 6.00
CA THR A 207 -46.87 40.65 7.33
C THR A 207 -47.56 41.38 8.48
N THR A 208 -48.43 42.35 8.19
CA THR A 208 -49.02 43.26 9.20
C THR A 208 -50.53 43.04 9.31
N PRO A 209 -51.10 42.80 10.50
CA PRO A 209 -52.55 42.77 10.66
C PRO A 209 -53.14 44.18 10.47
N LEU A 210 -53.93 44.35 9.42
CA LEU A 210 -54.47 45.64 8.97
C LEU A 210 -56.00 45.64 9.05
N THR A 211 -56.60 46.81 9.24
CA THR A 211 -58.06 46.98 9.09
C THR A 211 -58.42 47.06 7.62
N ARG A 212 -59.64 46.63 7.26
CA ARG A 212 -60.12 46.52 5.87
C ARG A 212 -59.95 47.80 5.05
N ASP A 213 -60.06 48.97 5.69
CA ASP A 213 -59.90 50.27 5.02
C ASP A 213 -58.42 50.64 4.80
N LYS A 214 -57.52 50.25 5.72
CA LYS A 214 -56.07 50.41 5.55
C LYS A 214 -55.50 49.44 4.52
N GLU A 215 -56.05 48.23 4.45
CA GLU A 215 -55.73 47.25 3.41
C GLU A 215 -56.15 47.77 2.03
N ARG A 216 -57.36 48.31 1.89
CA ARG A 216 -57.82 48.96 0.66
C ARG A 216 -56.91 50.12 0.24
N ALA A 217 -56.53 50.99 1.18
CA ALA A 217 -55.62 52.10 0.89
C ALA A 217 -54.23 51.63 0.41
N LEU A 218 -53.67 50.57 1.00
CA LEU A 218 -52.41 49.96 0.54
C LEU A 218 -52.53 49.37 -0.88
N VAL A 219 -53.63 48.69 -1.18
CA VAL A 219 -53.88 48.14 -2.53
C VAL A 219 -54.04 49.27 -3.55
N GLU A 220 -54.68 50.38 -3.18
CA GLU A 220 -54.81 51.57 -4.03
C GLU A 220 -53.46 52.28 -4.25
N GLU A 221 -52.63 52.42 -3.20
CA GLU A 221 -51.26 52.92 -3.33
C GLU A 221 -50.41 52.05 -4.26
N ILE A 222 -50.43 50.72 -4.08
CA ILE A 222 -49.75 49.75 -4.94
C ILE A 222 -50.26 49.88 -6.38
N GLY A 223 -51.58 49.95 -6.61
CA GLY A 223 -52.16 50.17 -7.93
C GLY A 223 -51.70 51.48 -8.58
N SER A 224 -51.62 52.57 -7.81
CA SER A 224 -51.12 53.86 -8.30
C SER A 224 -49.63 53.80 -8.69
N LEU A 225 -48.82 53.04 -7.96
CA LEU A 225 -47.40 52.84 -8.25
C LEU A 225 -47.20 51.91 -9.46
N GLN A 226 -48.04 50.88 -9.60
CA GLN A 226 -48.07 50.00 -10.77
C GLN A 226 -48.45 50.77 -12.04
N ASN A 227 -49.45 51.66 -11.97
CA ASN A 227 -49.84 52.51 -13.11
C ASN A 227 -48.70 53.48 -13.51
N LYS A 228 -48.03 54.11 -12.54
CA LYS A 228 -46.82 54.94 -12.79
C LYS A 228 -45.65 54.15 -13.40
N ILE A 229 -45.61 52.82 -13.23
CA ILE A 229 -44.65 51.95 -13.92
C ILE A 229 -45.11 51.64 -15.34
N LYS A 230 -46.41 51.35 -15.56
CA LYS A 230 -46.98 51.14 -16.90
C LYS A 230 -46.78 52.36 -17.79
N GLU A 231 -47.13 53.56 -17.30
CA GLU A 231 -46.88 54.83 -17.99
C GLU A 231 -45.39 54.98 -18.39
N HIS A 232 -44.47 54.56 -17.52
CA HIS A 232 -43.02 54.59 -17.77
C HIS A 232 -42.57 53.59 -18.85
N ASP A 233 -43.14 52.39 -18.84
CA ASP A 233 -42.80 51.31 -19.77
C ASP A 233 -43.43 51.59 -21.16
N GLU A 234 -44.69 52.04 -21.22
CA GLU A 234 -45.39 52.53 -22.42
C GLU A 234 -44.63 53.66 -23.11
N LEU A 235 -44.12 54.65 -22.36
CA LEU A 235 -43.35 55.75 -22.95
C LEU A 235 -42.04 55.29 -23.60
N ILE A 236 -41.40 54.27 -23.03
CA ILE A 236 -40.20 53.68 -23.63
C ILE A 236 -40.57 52.85 -24.88
N GLU A 237 -41.79 52.32 -24.95
CA GLU A 237 -42.30 51.59 -26.11
C GLU A 237 -42.77 52.49 -27.26
N THR A 238 -43.14 53.74 -26.98
CA THR A 238 -43.49 54.72 -28.04
C THR A 238 -42.31 55.26 -28.85
N ASP A 239 -41.11 55.34 -28.28
CA ASP A 239 -39.89 55.80 -28.98
C ASP A 239 -39.06 54.59 -29.45
N THR A 240 -39.08 54.32 -30.76
CA THR A 240 -38.36 53.16 -31.36
C THR A 240 -36.86 53.15 -31.03
N GLU A 241 -36.18 54.29 -31.17
CA GLU A 241 -34.75 54.43 -30.84
C GLU A 241 -34.43 54.12 -29.36
N VAL A 242 -35.36 54.42 -28.44
CA VAL A 242 -35.17 54.18 -27.00
C VAL A 242 -35.48 52.73 -26.67
N LEU A 243 -36.46 52.12 -27.35
CA LEU A 243 -36.77 50.70 -27.25
C LEU A 243 -35.62 49.82 -27.79
N GLU A 244 -35.08 50.14 -28.96
CA GLU A 244 -33.91 49.45 -29.52
C GLU A 244 -32.71 49.52 -28.55
N ALA A 245 -32.36 50.73 -28.07
CA ALA A 245 -31.29 50.90 -27.10
C ALA A 245 -31.56 50.22 -25.74
N ARG A 246 -32.83 50.07 -25.33
CA ARG A 246 -33.23 49.30 -24.13
C ARG A 246 -32.96 47.82 -24.33
N ASP A 247 -33.32 47.29 -25.49
CA ASP A 247 -33.31 45.85 -25.75
C ASP A 247 -31.90 45.36 -26.11
N GLU A 248 -31.09 46.14 -26.85
CA GLU A 248 -29.64 45.93 -26.97
C GLU A 248 -28.96 45.87 -25.60
N PHE A 249 -29.19 46.87 -24.74
CA PHE A 249 -28.62 46.89 -23.39
C PHE A 249 -29.06 45.67 -22.56
N ARG A 250 -30.34 45.28 -22.66
CA ARG A 250 -30.91 44.12 -21.94
C ARG A 250 -30.30 42.80 -22.41
N GLU A 251 -30.09 42.62 -23.71
CA GLU A 251 -29.46 41.44 -24.30
C GLU A 251 -28.01 41.30 -23.82
N VAL A 252 -27.21 42.35 -23.94
CA VAL A 252 -25.79 42.31 -23.54
C VAL A 252 -25.64 42.16 -22.01
N GLU A 253 -26.53 42.74 -21.19
CA GLU A 253 -26.62 42.43 -19.75
C GLU A 253 -27.11 41.00 -19.46
N GLY A 254 -27.89 40.38 -20.34
CA GLY A 254 -28.22 38.95 -20.30
C GLY A 254 -26.95 38.12 -20.49
N ASN A 255 -26.23 38.35 -21.60
CA ASN A 255 -24.97 37.70 -21.94
C ASN A 255 -23.93 37.85 -20.82
N ARG A 256 -23.77 39.05 -20.23
CA ARG A 256 -22.88 39.30 -19.09
C ARG A 256 -23.24 38.47 -17.85
N ARG A 257 -24.54 38.31 -17.56
CA ARG A 257 -25.03 37.48 -16.44
C ARG A 257 -24.79 36.00 -16.71
N ASP A 258 -24.98 35.53 -17.94
CA ASP A 258 -24.78 34.12 -18.27
C ASP A 258 -23.30 33.73 -18.36
N LEU A 259 -22.41 34.61 -18.85
CA LEU A 259 -20.96 34.46 -18.70
C LEU A 259 -20.56 34.38 -17.22
N SER A 260 -21.17 35.22 -16.36
CA SER A 260 -20.91 35.18 -14.91
C SER A 260 -21.35 33.85 -14.28
N LYS A 261 -22.48 33.27 -14.71
CA LYS A 261 -22.93 31.93 -14.28
C LYS A 261 -22.00 30.82 -14.79
N LYS A 262 -21.60 30.86 -16.07
CA LYS A 262 -20.66 29.91 -16.68
C LYS A 262 -19.33 29.92 -15.91
N MET A 263 -18.72 31.10 -15.74
CA MET A 263 -17.49 31.29 -14.97
C MET A 263 -17.57 30.69 -13.56
N GLN A 264 -18.71 30.85 -12.88
CA GLN A 264 -18.91 30.28 -11.54
C GLN A 264 -18.99 28.74 -11.57
N LYS A 265 -19.66 28.15 -12.56
CA LYS A 265 -19.71 26.69 -12.76
C LYS A 265 -18.32 26.12 -13.03
N SER A 266 -17.59 26.66 -14.02
CA SER A 266 -16.26 26.16 -14.41
C SER A 266 -15.25 26.28 -13.26
N ARG A 267 -15.36 27.32 -12.41
CA ARG A 267 -14.60 27.44 -11.15
C ARG A 267 -14.97 26.36 -10.11
N GLN A 268 -16.25 26.08 -9.93
CA GLN A 268 -16.73 25.03 -9.01
C GLN A 268 -16.29 23.64 -9.49
N GLU A 269 -16.36 23.37 -10.79
CA GLU A 269 -15.85 22.14 -11.40
C GLU A 269 -14.33 22.02 -11.22
N ALA A 270 -13.55 23.09 -11.45
CA ALA A 270 -12.10 23.07 -11.26
C ALA A 270 -11.72 22.77 -9.81
N GLN A 271 -12.44 23.33 -8.84
CA GLN A 271 -12.26 23.04 -7.42
C GLN A 271 -12.67 21.60 -7.07
N ALA A 272 -13.75 21.08 -7.66
CA ALA A 272 -14.16 19.69 -7.47
C ALA A 272 -13.11 18.72 -8.01
N CYS A 273 -12.55 18.96 -9.20
CA CYS A 273 -11.44 18.18 -9.75
C CYS A 273 -10.20 18.25 -8.86
N HIS A 274 -9.86 19.42 -8.29
CA HIS A 274 -8.74 19.54 -7.35
C HIS A 274 -8.96 18.71 -6.08
N ASN A 275 -10.17 18.70 -5.52
CA ASN A 275 -10.51 17.91 -4.34
C ASN A 275 -10.43 16.39 -4.66
N GLN A 276 -11.03 15.93 -5.76
CA GLN A 276 -10.98 14.52 -6.19
C GLN A 276 -9.55 14.05 -6.49
N MET A 277 -8.71 14.91 -7.05
CA MET A 277 -7.27 14.67 -7.24
C MET A 277 -6.53 14.50 -5.90
N LYS A 278 -6.83 15.34 -4.89
CA LYS A 278 -6.24 15.27 -3.55
C LYS A 278 -6.64 13.98 -2.82
N ASP A 279 -7.90 13.56 -2.95
CA ASP A 279 -8.38 12.31 -2.37
C ASP A 279 -7.78 11.09 -3.07
N SER A 280 -7.65 11.12 -4.40
CA SER A 280 -6.94 10.08 -5.17
C SER A 280 -5.46 9.96 -4.77
N LEU A 281 -4.75 11.08 -4.57
CA LEU A 281 -3.39 11.09 -4.01
C LEU A 281 -3.31 10.50 -2.60
N ARG A 282 -4.30 10.77 -1.74
CA ARG A 282 -4.39 10.20 -0.39
C ARG A 282 -4.61 8.69 -0.44
N LEU A 283 -5.51 8.22 -1.32
CA LEU A 283 -5.78 6.80 -1.53
C LEU A 283 -4.56 6.07 -2.09
N ASN A 284 -3.89 6.61 -3.12
CA ASN A 284 -2.63 6.09 -3.65
C ASN A 284 -1.56 5.91 -2.56
N ARG A 285 -1.32 6.94 -1.73
CA ARG A 285 -0.34 6.86 -0.64
C ARG A 285 -0.71 5.79 0.39
N SER A 286 -2.00 5.57 0.63
CA SER A 286 -2.51 4.53 1.52
C SER A 286 -2.34 3.13 0.91
N THR A 287 -2.70 2.92 -0.36
CA THR A 287 -2.55 1.62 -1.03
C THR A 287 -1.10 1.22 -1.22
N ARG A 288 -0.21 2.17 -1.58
CA ARG A 288 1.24 1.92 -1.65
C ARG A 288 1.79 1.40 -0.32
N ARG A 289 1.50 2.06 0.81
CA ARG A 289 1.92 1.59 2.15
C ARG A 289 1.41 0.18 2.48
N LYS A 290 0.18 -0.16 2.04
CA LYS A 290 -0.36 -1.52 2.19
C LYS A 290 0.36 -2.52 1.29
N ALA A 291 0.68 -2.16 0.04
CA ALA A 291 1.45 -2.99 -0.88
C ALA A 291 2.88 -3.23 -0.37
N ASP A 292 3.55 -2.20 0.16
CA ASP A 292 4.86 -2.31 0.80
C ASP A 292 4.79 -3.26 2.02
N SER A 293 3.70 -3.24 2.78
CA SER A 293 3.48 -4.16 3.89
C SER A 293 3.23 -5.59 3.42
N ALA A 294 2.44 -5.79 2.37
CA ALA A 294 2.24 -7.10 1.74
C ALA A 294 3.55 -7.64 1.16
N GLN A 295 4.40 -6.79 0.57
CA GLN A 295 5.74 -7.15 0.10
C GLN A 295 6.64 -7.60 1.26
N ARG A 296 6.64 -6.89 2.40
CA ARG A 296 7.39 -7.32 3.60
C ARG A 296 6.91 -8.69 4.12
N MET A 297 5.60 -8.92 4.14
CA MET A 297 5.04 -10.22 4.57
C MET A 297 5.36 -11.33 3.56
N PHE A 298 5.31 -11.05 2.25
CA PHE A 298 5.75 -11.97 1.20
C PHE A 298 7.21 -12.39 1.38
N VAL A 299 8.11 -11.43 1.59
CA VAL A 299 9.55 -11.71 1.81
C VAL A 299 9.74 -12.59 3.05
N LYS A 300 9.16 -12.21 4.20
CA LYS A 300 9.24 -13.01 5.44
C LYS A 300 8.65 -14.42 5.29
N ALA A 301 7.53 -14.56 4.59
CA ALA A 301 6.91 -15.87 4.36
C ALA A 301 7.77 -16.74 3.42
N LYS A 302 8.43 -16.12 2.43
CA LYS A 302 9.36 -16.81 1.53
C LYS A 302 10.64 -17.24 2.26
N GLU A 303 11.27 -16.34 3.03
CA GLU A 303 12.46 -16.65 3.83
C GLU A 303 12.21 -17.86 4.75
N LYS A 304 11.08 -17.87 5.47
CA LYS A 304 10.68 -19.03 6.29
C LYS A 304 10.39 -20.29 5.48
N ALA A 305 9.81 -20.17 4.29
CA ALA A 305 9.59 -21.32 3.41
C ALA A 305 10.92 -21.90 2.90
N ASP A 306 11.90 -21.04 2.60
CA ASP A 306 13.24 -21.42 2.18
C ASP A 306 14.02 -22.08 3.36
N GLU A 307 13.89 -21.59 4.60
CA GLU A 307 14.42 -22.24 5.81
C GLU A 307 13.86 -23.66 6.00
N VAL A 308 12.53 -23.80 6.05
CA VAL A 308 11.84 -25.09 6.20
C VAL A 308 12.12 -26.02 5.01
N HIS A 309 12.38 -25.48 3.81
CA HIS A 309 12.82 -26.27 2.67
C HIS A 309 14.23 -26.83 2.85
N ASN A 310 15.16 -26.06 3.42
CA ASN A 310 16.51 -26.53 3.71
C ASN A 310 16.49 -27.67 4.74
N GLU A 311 15.72 -27.53 5.83
CA GLU A 311 15.49 -28.61 6.81
C GLU A 311 14.96 -29.88 6.13
N TYR A 312 13.96 -29.77 5.25
CA TYR A 312 13.44 -30.90 4.47
C TYR A 312 14.53 -31.59 3.62
N ILE A 313 15.42 -30.81 3.00
CA ILE A 313 16.55 -31.34 2.21
C ILE A 313 17.56 -32.07 3.11
N GLU A 314 17.79 -31.61 4.34
CA GLU A 314 18.66 -32.30 5.30
C GLU A 314 18.08 -33.66 5.73
N TYR A 315 16.78 -33.73 6.06
CA TYR A 315 16.13 -35.02 6.33
C TYR A 315 16.17 -35.96 5.12
N LEU A 316 15.99 -35.43 3.89
CA LEU A 316 16.09 -36.22 2.67
C LEU A 316 17.51 -36.78 2.46
N ARG A 317 18.56 -35.98 2.72
CA ARG A 317 19.97 -36.43 2.70
C ARG A 317 20.25 -37.48 3.76
N ALA A 318 19.76 -37.30 4.98
CA ALA A 318 19.92 -38.27 6.07
C ALA A 318 19.26 -39.61 5.75
N MET A 319 18.07 -39.60 5.14
CA MET A 319 17.41 -40.82 4.65
C MET A 319 18.21 -41.50 3.53
N GLN A 320 18.78 -40.74 2.59
CA GLN A 320 19.64 -41.28 1.52
C GLN A 320 20.93 -41.90 2.09
N GLU A 321 21.51 -41.31 3.13
CA GLU A 321 22.71 -41.87 3.77
C GLU A 321 22.37 -43.14 4.56
N ILE A 322 21.23 -43.19 5.26
CA ILE A 322 20.75 -44.44 5.89
C ILE A 322 20.49 -45.53 4.84
N ASP A 323 19.97 -45.19 3.67
CA ASP A 323 19.78 -46.15 2.57
C ASP A 323 21.13 -46.65 2.00
N ARG A 324 22.13 -45.76 1.87
CA ARG A 324 23.51 -46.14 1.52
C ARG A 324 24.13 -47.06 2.57
N MET A 325 24.05 -46.72 3.84
CA MET A 325 24.57 -47.52 4.96
C MET A 325 23.86 -48.87 5.07
N THR A 326 22.55 -48.93 4.86
CA THR A 326 21.80 -50.20 4.85
C THR A 326 22.22 -51.10 3.69
N ALA A 327 22.63 -50.51 2.54
CA ALA A 327 23.15 -51.23 1.39
C ALA A 327 24.63 -51.63 1.52
N SER A 328 25.46 -50.88 2.27
CA SER A 328 26.83 -51.31 2.58
C SER A 328 26.84 -52.46 3.59
N HIS A 329 25.99 -52.41 4.62
CA HIS A 329 25.82 -53.47 5.61
C HIS A 329 25.34 -54.80 4.99
N SER A 330 24.44 -54.76 4.00
CA SER A 330 23.98 -55.98 3.32
C SER A 330 25.07 -56.61 2.43
N ARG A 331 25.93 -55.80 1.81
CA ARG A 331 27.09 -56.27 1.04
C ARG A 331 28.19 -56.82 1.95
N SER A 332 28.53 -56.11 3.03
CA SER A 332 29.54 -56.53 4.00
C SER A 332 29.15 -57.85 4.66
N GLY A 333 27.93 -57.96 5.18
CA GLY A 333 27.40 -59.21 5.76
C GLY A 333 27.40 -60.36 4.76
N SER A 334 26.92 -60.15 3.53
CA SER A 334 26.93 -61.20 2.50
C SER A 334 28.33 -61.68 2.13
N VAL A 335 29.34 -60.81 2.09
CA VAL A 335 30.72 -61.20 1.74
C VAL A 335 31.43 -61.84 2.94
N ALA A 336 31.21 -61.34 4.15
CA ALA A 336 31.73 -61.94 5.38
C ALA A 336 31.13 -63.33 5.64
N ASP A 337 29.80 -63.48 5.55
CA ASP A 337 29.11 -64.76 5.71
C ASP A 337 29.49 -65.74 4.61
N GLN A 338 29.63 -65.31 3.35
CA GLN A 338 30.14 -66.18 2.27
C GLN A 338 31.58 -66.62 2.55
N LYS A 339 32.46 -65.73 3.01
CA LYS A 339 33.87 -66.06 3.27
C LYS A 339 34.04 -66.94 4.52
N ALA A 340 33.24 -66.72 5.57
CA ALA A 340 33.22 -67.56 6.76
C ALA A 340 32.58 -68.93 6.51
N SER A 341 31.52 -68.99 5.69
CA SER A 341 30.91 -70.25 5.24
C SER A 341 31.85 -71.02 4.31
N ALA A 342 32.60 -70.35 3.44
CA ALA A 342 33.62 -70.98 2.59
C ALA A 342 34.79 -71.52 3.44
N ALA A 343 35.37 -70.71 4.33
CA ALA A 343 36.48 -71.14 5.18
C ALA A 343 36.10 -72.32 6.10
N SER A 344 34.89 -72.30 6.68
CA SER A 344 34.40 -73.43 7.49
C SER A 344 34.06 -74.66 6.63
N ALA A 345 33.63 -74.50 5.37
CA ALA A 345 33.49 -75.60 4.44
C ALA A 345 34.85 -76.19 4.00
N GLU A 346 35.88 -75.36 3.80
CA GLU A 346 37.26 -75.78 3.51
C GLU A 346 37.85 -76.60 4.67
N ASP A 347 37.69 -76.14 5.92
CA ASP A 347 38.11 -76.89 7.11
C ASP A 347 37.39 -78.24 7.28
N LEU A 348 36.09 -78.29 6.95
CA LEU A 348 35.31 -79.53 6.96
C LEU A 348 35.69 -80.46 5.80
N PHE A 349 36.04 -79.91 4.63
CA PHE A 349 36.51 -80.68 3.48
C PHE A 349 37.93 -81.23 3.68
N ALA A 350 38.81 -80.49 4.35
CA ALA A 350 40.12 -81.01 4.76
C ALA A 350 39.99 -82.23 5.69
N LYS A 351 39.05 -82.20 6.63
CA LYS A 351 38.72 -83.35 7.49
C LYS A 351 38.10 -84.52 6.73
N PHE A 352 37.29 -84.25 5.71
CA PHE A 352 36.76 -85.26 4.80
C PHE A 352 37.88 -85.98 4.03
N LEU A 353 38.83 -85.23 3.46
CA LEU A 353 40.01 -85.79 2.78
C LEU A 353 40.96 -86.54 3.72
N ALA A 354 41.04 -86.13 5.00
CA ALA A 354 41.77 -86.85 6.05
C ALA A 354 41.08 -88.15 6.51
N GLY A 355 39.86 -88.45 6.04
CA GLY A 355 39.11 -89.65 6.40
C GLY A 355 38.42 -89.59 7.77
N GLU A 356 38.25 -88.41 8.35
CA GLU A 356 37.52 -88.25 9.62
C GLU A 356 36.00 -88.42 9.42
N LYS A 357 35.31 -88.90 10.46
CA LYS A 357 33.86 -89.13 10.42
C LYS A 357 33.10 -87.81 10.55
N LEU A 358 32.46 -87.38 9.47
CA LEU A 358 31.58 -86.20 9.44
C LEU A 358 30.11 -86.56 9.72
N SER A 359 29.40 -85.62 10.35
CA SER A 359 27.94 -85.64 10.49
C SER A 359 27.25 -85.35 9.15
N THR A 360 26.03 -85.85 8.96
CA THR A 360 25.19 -85.56 7.78
C THR A 360 24.96 -84.06 7.57
N GLU A 361 24.86 -83.29 8.66
CA GLU A 361 24.73 -81.83 8.61
C GLU A 361 26.01 -81.16 8.07
N GLN A 362 27.19 -81.64 8.48
CA GLN A 362 28.48 -81.14 8.01
C GLN A 362 28.70 -81.49 6.53
N LEU A 363 28.28 -82.69 6.11
CA LEU A 363 28.33 -83.14 4.73
C LEU A 363 27.43 -82.27 3.82
N MET A 364 26.25 -81.86 4.31
CA MET A 364 25.38 -80.89 3.62
C MET A 364 26.01 -79.49 3.50
N ILE A 365 26.85 -79.05 4.44
CA ILE A 365 27.54 -77.76 4.36
C ILE A 365 28.57 -77.79 3.22
N ILE A 366 29.39 -78.86 3.14
CA ILE A 366 30.38 -79.04 2.06
C ILE A 366 29.67 -79.14 0.68
N GLN A 367 28.56 -79.88 0.59
CA GLN A 367 27.78 -79.99 -0.64
C GLN A 367 27.19 -78.63 -1.07
N LYS A 368 26.66 -77.83 -0.14
CA LYS A 368 26.15 -76.48 -0.42
C LYS A 368 27.25 -75.49 -0.83
N ALA A 369 28.48 -75.71 -0.39
CA ALA A 369 29.65 -74.97 -0.83
C ALA A 369 30.20 -75.41 -2.21
N GLY A 370 29.67 -76.50 -2.78
CA GLY A 370 30.04 -77.00 -4.12
C GLY A 370 31.38 -77.73 -4.18
N MET A 371 31.87 -78.26 -3.06
CA MET A 371 33.18 -78.91 -2.93
C MET A 371 33.13 -80.45 -2.98
N LEU A 372 32.00 -81.05 -3.39
CA LEU A 372 31.72 -82.49 -3.29
C LEU A 372 30.93 -83.02 -4.50
#